data_AF-A0A3N5TAF3-F1
#
_entry.id   AF-A0A3N5TAF3-F1
#
_cell.length_a   1.000
_cell.length_b   1.000
_cell.length_c   1.000
_cell.angle_alpha   90.00
_cell.angle_beta   90.00
_cell.angle_gamma   90.00
#
_symmetry.space_group_name_H-M   'P 1'
#
loop_
_entity.id
_entity.type
_entity.pdbx_description
1 polymer ?
#
loop_
_entity_poly.entity_id
_entity_poly.type
_entity_poly.pdbx_seq_one_letter_code
_entity_poly.pdbx_strand_id
1 'polypeptide(L)'
;MLHFLHTWFYYLFRSDGNPKSSSWLKNPFPLLKNKKSVIMLPGIQSIDWIDIIILMSFLIPMGIIDFRSRKIPDIILFPGIAILFIRASIFKIEAVPLMLMAGSIAFAFLWLFYRFSQGKLGFGDVKLSFFIGASTGIIEWWIVLFIASLLAMGITLALVIAKKQGFKDAIPFAPFLFAGVAAVVALKCVILPFPTIQ
;
A
#
# COMPACT_ATOMS: atom_id res chain seq x y z
N MET A 1 -21.58 -7.71 -14.84
CA MET A 1 -20.54 -8.60 -14.27
C MET A 1 -20.27 -9.83 -15.15
N LEU A 2 -21.32 -10.58 -15.58
CA LEU A 2 -21.17 -11.73 -16.48
C LEU A 2 -20.63 -11.41 -17.89
N HIS A 3 -20.96 -10.24 -18.44
CA HIS A 3 -20.46 -9.84 -19.77
C HIS A 3 -18.93 -9.64 -19.79
N PHE A 4 -18.36 -9.13 -18.69
CA PHE A 4 -16.93 -8.86 -18.58
C PHE A 4 -16.10 -10.16 -18.53
N LEU A 5 -16.63 -11.18 -17.84
CA LEU A 5 -16.01 -12.51 -17.79
C LEU A 5 -16.11 -13.22 -19.15
N HIS A 6 -17.23 -13.07 -19.86
CA HIS A 6 -17.40 -13.68 -21.18
C HIS A 6 -16.41 -13.10 -22.21
N THR A 7 -16.22 -11.77 -22.23
CA THR A 7 -15.27 -11.13 -23.16
C THR A 7 -13.82 -11.50 -22.84
N TRP A 8 -13.48 -11.65 -21.56
CA TRP A 8 -12.13 -12.02 -21.13
C TRP A 8 -11.80 -13.50 -21.43
N PHE A 9 -12.78 -14.38 -21.23
CA PHE A 9 -12.66 -15.80 -21.58
C PHE A 9 -12.57 -16.01 -23.10
N TYR A 10 -13.32 -15.23 -23.90
CA TYR A 10 -13.27 -15.26 -25.36
C TYR A 10 -11.90 -14.83 -25.91
N TYR A 11 -11.20 -13.93 -25.20
CA TYR A 11 -9.86 -13.46 -25.57
C TYR A 11 -8.76 -14.48 -25.27
N LEU A 12 -8.91 -15.26 -24.20
CA LEU A 12 -7.92 -16.27 -23.78
C LEU A 12 -7.88 -17.51 -24.68
N PHE A 13 -8.94 -17.79 -25.44
CA PHE A 13 -9.06 -19.00 -26.26
C PHE A 13 -9.06 -18.75 -27.78
N ARG A 14 -8.86 -17.51 -28.25
CA ARG A 14 -8.86 -17.23 -29.69
C ARG A 14 -7.53 -17.58 -30.35
N SER A 15 -7.45 -18.81 -30.84
CA SER A 15 -6.34 -19.38 -31.61
C SER A 15 -6.46 -19.08 -33.12
N ASP A 16 -6.64 -17.82 -33.52
CA ASP A 16 -6.69 -17.45 -34.94
C ASP A 16 -5.58 -16.46 -35.28
N GLY A 17 -4.47 -16.97 -35.83
CA GLY A 17 -3.29 -16.21 -36.20
C GLY A 17 -3.43 -15.43 -37.51
N ASN A 18 -3.98 -14.20 -37.47
CA ASN A 18 -3.80 -13.25 -38.58
C ASN A 18 -3.74 -11.78 -38.11
N PRO A 19 -2.55 -11.14 -38.04
CA PRO A 19 -2.34 -9.88 -37.34
C PRO A 19 -2.52 -8.59 -38.19
N LYS A 20 -3.31 -8.60 -39.29
CA LYS A 20 -3.21 -7.50 -40.29
C LYS A 20 -4.43 -6.59 -40.54
N SER A 21 -5.58 -6.71 -39.88
CA SER A 21 -6.76 -5.89 -40.27
C SER A 21 -7.45 -5.01 -39.23
N SER A 22 -6.95 -4.83 -38.02
CA SER A 22 -7.60 -3.93 -37.05
C SER A 22 -6.71 -2.75 -36.64
N SER A 23 -7.11 -1.55 -37.06
CA SER A 23 -6.58 -0.26 -36.59
C SER A 23 -6.63 -0.12 -35.06
N TRP A 24 -7.52 -0.88 -34.41
CA TRP A 24 -7.66 -1.01 -32.95
C TRP A 24 -6.51 -1.76 -32.26
N LEU A 25 -5.71 -2.58 -32.97
CA LEU A 25 -4.50 -3.21 -32.42
C LEU A 25 -3.33 -2.24 -32.26
N LYS A 26 -3.34 -1.10 -32.97
CA LYS A 26 -2.28 -0.08 -32.80
C LYS A 26 -2.42 0.70 -31.50
N ASN A 27 -3.61 0.71 -30.89
CA ASN A 27 -3.88 1.37 -29.61
C ASN A 27 -4.94 0.58 -28.83
N PRO A 28 -4.59 -0.57 -28.22
CA PRO A 28 -5.55 -1.42 -27.51
C PRO A 28 -6.13 -0.75 -26.25
N PHE A 29 -5.54 0.36 -25.80
CA PHE A 29 -5.98 1.11 -24.62
C PHE A 29 -5.99 2.62 -24.88
N PRO A 30 -6.98 3.16 -25.63
CA PRO A 30 -7.13 4.60 -25.82
C PRO A 30 -7.35 5.35 -24.49
N LEU A 31 -7.81 4.65 -23.45
CA LEU A 31 -7.96 5.15 -22.08
C LEU A 31 -6.62 5.45 -21.37
N LEU A 32 -5.50 4.89 -21.83
CA LEU A 32 -4.16 5.16 -21.28
C LEU A 32 -3.50 6.41 -21.87
N LYS A 33 -4.09 6.98 -22.94
CA LYS A 33 -3.47 8.11 -23.67
C LYS A 33 -3.55 9.42 -22.88
N ASN A 34 -4.56 9.55 -22.03
CA ASN A 34 -4.69 10.71 -21.17
C ASN A 34 -4.16 10.34 -19.77
N LYS A 35 -2.89 10.67 -19.55
CA LYS A 35 -2.17 10.40 -18.29
C LYS A 35 -2.93 10.91 -17.06
N LYS A 36 -3.77 11.94 -17.22
CA LYS A 36 -4.63 12.49 -16.17
C LYS A 36 -5.91 11.67 -15.90
N SER A 37 -6.46 10.95 -16.88
CA SER A 37 -7.73 10.21 -16.71
C SER A 37 -7.57 8.84 -16.06
N VAL A 38 -6.41 8.20 -16.19
CA VAL A 38 -6.11 6.94 -15.47
C VAL A 38 -5.89 7.21 -13.97
N ILE A 39 -5.44 8.41 -13.63
CA ILE A 39 -5.20 8.85 -12.25
C ILE A 39 -6.52 9.27 -11.55
N MET A 40 -7.57 9.57 -12.33
CA MET A 40 -8.93 9.80 -11.83
C MET A 40 -9.76 8.50 -11.84
N LEU A 41 -9.28 7.46 -11.16
CA LEU A 41 -10.22 6.45 -10.68
C LEU A 41 -10.89 7.03 -9.42
N PRO A 42 -12.21 7.27 -9.42
CA PRO A 42 -12.90 7.81 -8.26
C PRO A 42 -12.68 6.86 -7.08
N GLY A 43 -11.90 7.30 -6.08
CA GLY A 43 -11.54 6.50 -4.92
C GLY A 43 -10.04 6.23 -4.73
N ILE A 44 -9.18 6.57 -5.70
CA ILE A 44 -7.73 6.59 -5.52
C ILE A 44 -7.32 8.00 -5.12
N GLN A 45 -6.76 8.16 -3.92
CA GLN A 45 -6.10 9.41 -3.58
C GLN A 45 -4.88 9.59 -4.47
N SER A 46 -4.81 10.72 -5.18
CA SER A 46 -3.59 11.14 -5.84
C SER A 46 -2.55 11.49 -4.77
N ILE A 47 -1.76 10.48 -4.40
CA ILE A 47 -0.53 10.68 -3.62
C ILE A 47 0.43 11.46 -4.49
N ASP A 48 0.89 12.62 -4.00
CA ASP A 48 1.96 13.37 -4.65
C ASP A 48 3.33 12.92 -4.14
N TRP A 49 4.37 13.24 -4.89
CA TRP A 49 5.76 13.04 -4.47
C TRP A 49 6.08 13.63 -3.09
N ILE A 50 5.45 14.75 -2.73
CA ILE A 50 5.61 15.37 -1.41
C ILE A 50 5.04 14.48 -0.31
N ASP A 51 3.89 13.85 -0.54
CA ASP A 51 3.24 12.96 0.43
C ASP A 51 4.10 11.69 0.65
N ILE A 52 4.74 11.19 -0.43
CA ILE A 52 5.71 10.08 -0.37
C ILE A 52 6.96 10.49 0.44
N ILE A 53 7.51 11.68 0.21
CA ILE A 53 8.69 12.16 0.92
C ILE A 53 8.38 12.32 2.42
N ILE A 54 7.23 12.92 2.76
CA ILE A 54 6.77 13.02 4.15
C ILE A 54 6.65 11.62 4.74
N LEU A 55 5.91 10.71 4.10
CA LEU A 55 5.74 9.33 4.55
C LEU A 55 7.08 8.66 4.85
N MET A 56 8.02 8.69 3.91
CA MET A 56 9.33 8.06 4.04
C MET A 56 10.21 8.71 5.12
N SER A 57 10.15 10.03 5.26
CA SER A 57 10.91 10.74 6.30
C SER A 57 10.53 10.32 7.72
N PHE A 58 9.28 9.92 7.93
CA PHE A 58 8.78 9.39 9.20
C PHE A 58 8.95 7.86 9.30
N LEU A 59 8.73 7.14 8.19
CA LEU A 59 8.82 5.67 8.16
C LEU A 59 10.23 5.15 8.44
N ILE A 60 11.26 5.77 7.84
CA ILE A 60 12.65 5.33 7.98
C ILE A 60 13.12 5.36 9.44
N PRO A 61 13.01 6.49 10.19
CA PRO A 61 13.42 6.51 11.59
C PRO A 61 12.55 5.61 12.46
N MET A 62 11.23 5.50 12.19
CA MET A 62 10.37 4.55 12.90
C MET A 62 10.81 3.10 12.69
N GLY A 63 11.21 2.71 11.47
CA GLY A 63 11.71 1.37 11.18
C GLY A 63 13.05 1.06 11.83
N ILE A 64 13.95 2.04 11.90
CA ILE A 64 15.25 1.88 12.60
C ILE A 64 15.02 1.68 14.11
N ILE A 65 14.11 2.46 14.71
CA ILE A 65 13.78 2.35 16.13
C ILE A 65 13.03 1.05 16.43
N ASP A 66 12.09 0.66 15.57
CA ASP A 66 11.36 -0.60 15.69
C ASP A 66 12.29 -1.81 15.64
N PHE A 67 13.28 -1.81 14.74
CA PHE A 67 14.27 -2.89 14.68
C PHE A 67 15.09 -3.03 15.98
N ARG A 68 15.37 -1.92 16.66
CA ARG A 68 16.15 -1.91 17.91
C ARG A 68 15.30 -2.20 19.15
N SER A 69 14.08 -1.71 19.19
CA SER A 69 13.28 -1.66 20.43
C SER A 69 11.95 -2.41 20.34
N ARG A 70 11.61 -2.99 19.18
CA ARG A 70 10.33 -3.66 18.87
C ARG A 70 9.10 -2.86 19.29
N LYS A 71 9.23 -1.53 19.24
CA LYS A 71 8.22 -0.56 19.66
C LYS A 71 8.21 0.57 18.65
N ILE A 72 7.02 0.87 18.15
CA ILE A 72 6.80 2.02 17.29
C ILE A 72 6.70 3.27 18.19
N PRO A 73 7.61 4.25 18.03
CA PRO A 73 7.62 5.43 18.87
C PRO A 73 6.44 6.34 18.53
N ASP A 74 5.47 6.41 19.43
CA ASP A 74 4.30 7.29 19.32
C ASP A 74 4.70 8.76 19.09
N ILE A 75 5.85 9.18 19.64
CA ILE A 75 6.40 10.54 19.50
C ILE A 75 6.77 10.90 18.06
N ILE A 76 6.96 9.92 17.17
CA ILE A 76 7.26 10.13 15.74
C ILE A 76 5.99 9.88 14.91
N LEU A 77 5.19 8.88 15.29
CA LEU A 77 3.98 8.50 14.57
C LEU A 77 2.90 9.59 14.58
N PHE A 78 2.58 10.15 15.75
CA PHE A 78 1.52 11.16 15.84
C PHE A 78 1.86 12.46 15.12
N PRO A 79 3.09 13.00 15.20
CA PRO A 79 3.47 14.15 14.37
C PRO A 79 3.39 13.86 12.87
N GLY A 80 3.78 12.66 12.43
CA GLY A 80 3.64 12.26 11.03
C GLY A 80 2.18 12.30 10.56
N ILE A 81 1.27 11.72 11.35
CA ILE A 81 -0.18 11.78 11.08
C ILE A 81 -0.65 13.25 11.04
N ALA A 82 -0.29 14.06 12.04
CA ALA A 82 -0.69 15.46 12.12
C ALA A 82 -0.24 16.26 10.89
N ILE A 83 1.01 16.08 10.44
CA ILE A 83 1.55 16.79 9.27
C ILE A 83 0.79 16.41 7.98
N LEU A 84 0.48 15.11 7.80
CA LEU A 84 -0.33 14.67 6.65
C LEU A 84 -1.72 15.31 6.67
N PHE A 85 -2.36 15.35 7.84
CA PHE A 85 -3.68 15.96 8.00
C PHE A 85 -3.68 17.47 7.79
N ILE A 86 -2.70 18.18 8.35
CA ILE A 86 -2.54 19.63 8.17
C ILE A 86 -2.33 19.95 6.69
N ARG A 87 -1.42 19.22 6.03
CA ARG A 87 -1.17 19.40 4.60
C ARG A 87 -2.42 19.14 3.76
N ALA A 88 -3.13 18.04 4.03
CA ALA A 88 -4.36 17.73 3.33
C ALA A 88 -5.43 18.81 3.57
N SER A 89 -5.56 19.32 4.79
CA SER A 89 -6.54 20.38 5.10
C SER A 89 -6.23 21.69 4.37
N ILE A 90 -4.96 22.00 4.12
CA ILE A 90 -4.54 23.23 3.42
C ILE A 90 -4.62 23.08 1.89
N PHE A 91 -4.15 21.95 1.34
CA PHE A 91 -3.92 21.78 -0.10
C PHE A 91 -4.89 20.81 -0.79
N LYS A 92 -5.57 19.94 -0.04
CA LYS A 92 -6.38 18.82 -0.55
C LYS A 92 -7.60 18.55 0.35
N ILE A 93 -8.36 19.58 0.70
CA ILE A 93 -9.39 19.46 1.74
C ILE A 93 -10.46 18.40 1.41
N GLU A 94 -10.77 18.23 0.12
CA GLU A 94 -11.68 17.20 -0.40
C GLU A 94 -11.16 15.76 -0.17
N ALA A 95 -9.84 15.58 -0.03
CA ALA A 95 -9.24 14.29 0.22
C ALA A 95 -9.30 13.87 1.70
N VAL A 96 -9.47 14.82 2.63
CA VAL A 96 -9.45 14.56 4.09
C VAL A 96 -10.44 13.48 4.53
N PRO A 97 -11.73 13.48 4.09
CA PRO A 97 -12.67 12.41 4.45
C PRO A 97 -12.20 11.04 3.96
N LEU A 98 -11.65 10.97 2.74
CA LEU A 98 -11.15 9.72 2.17
C LEU A 98 -9.88 9.24 2.90
N MET A 99 -9.03 10.15 3.40
CA MET A 99 -7.83 9.80 4.19
C MET A 99 -8.24 9.20 5.52
N LEU A 100 -9.21 9.83 6.20
CA LEU A 100 -9.77 9.32 7.45
C LEU A 100 -10.44 7.96 7.24
N MET A 101 -11.21 7.82 6.17
CA MET A 101 -11.87 6.55 5.86
C MET A 101 -10.85 5.45 5.60
N ALA A 102 -9.86 5.70 4.74
CA ALA A 102 -8.81 4.72 4.44
C ALA A 102 -7.98 4.35 5.68
N GLY A 103 -7.53 5.34 6.45
CA GLY A 103 -6.80 5.12 7.70
C GLY A 103 -7.64 4.37 8.73
N SER A 104 -8.92 4.72 8.89
CA SER A 104 -9.82 4.07 9.86
C SER A 104 -10.12 2.62 9.48
N ILE A 105 -10.31 2.32 8.19
CA ILE A 105 -10.48 0.93 7.73
C ILE A 105 -9.19 0.14 7.97
N ALA A 106 -8.03 0.70 7.63
CA ALA A 106 -6.73 0.08 7.85
C ALA A 106 -6.45 -0.18 9.35
N PHE A 107 -6.83 0.75 10.22
CA PHE A 107 -6.77 0.61 11.67
C PHE A 107 -7.72 -0.48 12.16
N ALA A 108 -9.00 -0.39 11.81
CA ALA A 108 -10.03 -1.31 12.28
C ALA A 108 -9.72 -2.75 11.88
N PHE A 109 -9.22 -2.95 10.66
CA PHE A 109 -8.80 -4.25 10.18
C PHE A 109 -7.68 -4.84 11.04
N LEU A 110 -6.54 -4.16 11.19
CA LEU A 110 -5.45 -4.68 12.03
C LEU A 110 -5.81 -4.73 13.51
N TRP A 111 -6.68 -3.85 13.99
CA TRP A 111 -7.17 -3.87 15.37
C TRP A 111 -7.98 -5.14 15.66
N LEU A 112 -8.79 -5.58 14.70
CA LEU A 112 -9.50 -6.84 14.78
C LEU A 112 -8.52 -8.01 14.90
N PHE A 113 -7.50 -8.06 14.02
CA PHE A 113 -6.44 -9.07 14.12
C PHE A 113 -5.68 -8.99 15.43
N TYR A 114 -5.34 -7.79 15.90
CA TYR A 114 -4.69 -7.57 17.20
C TYR A 114 -5.48 -8.22 18.34
N ARG A 115 -6.81 -8.04 18.33
CA ARG A 115 -7.68 -8.60 19.38
C ARG A 115 -7.69 -10.13 19.41
N PHE A 116 -7.57 -10.77 18.24
CA PHE A 116 -7.53 -12.24 18.10
C PHE A 116 -6.13 -12.84 18.20
N SER A 117 -5.09 -12.03 18.01
CA SER A 117 -3.68 -12.46 17.90
C SER A 117 -3.05 -12.89 19.23
N GLN A 118 -3.78 -12.86 20.36
CA GLN A 118 -3.30 -13.24 21.70
C GLN A 118 -1.95 -12.58 22.07
N GLY A 119 -1.71 -11.35 21.62
CA GLY A 119 -0.49 -10.60 21.90
C GLY A 119 0.67 -10.83 20.92
N LYS A 120 0.49 -11.58 19.82
CA LYS A 120 1.54 -11.72 18.79
C LYS A 120 1.68 -10.50 17.89
N LEU A 121 0.59 -9.74 17.68
CA LEU A 121 0.59 -8.47 16.95
C LEU A 121 0.75 -7.31 17.93
N GLY A 122 1.61 -6.34 17.62
CA GLY A 122 1.80 -5.17 18.45
C GLY A 122 0.71 -4.13 18.20
N PHE A 123 0.26 -3.43 19.26
CA PHE A 123 -0.64 -2.29 19.07
C PHE A 123 0.00 -1.16 18.23
N GLY A 124 1.34 -1.08 18.23
CA GLY A 124 2.09 -0.22 17.33
C GLY A 124 1.75 -0.49 15.86
N ASP A 125 1.72 -1.76 15.44
CA ASP A 125 1.42 -2.16 14.05
C ASP A 125 0.05 -1.64 13.60
N VAL A 126 -0.93 -1.65 14.51
CA VAL A 126 -2.29 -1.14 14.27
C VAL A 126 -2.28 0.36 14.03
N LYS A 127 -1.55 1.14 14.84
CA LYS A 127 -1.43 2.58 14.64
C LYS A 127 -0.62 2.93 13.38
N LEU A 128 0.43 2.16 13.09
CA LEU A 128 1.21 2.32 11.86
C LEU A 128 0.34 2.08 10.63
N SER A 129 -0.55 1.09 10.69
CA SER A 129 -1.51 0.81 9.63
C SER A 129 -2.47 1.96 9.36
N PHE A 130 -2.93 2.66 10.40
CA PHE A 130 -3.69 3.90 10.22
C PHE A 130 -2.88 4.93 9.44
N PHE A 131 -1.63 5.17 9.83
CA PHE A 131 -0.76 6.15 9.19
C PHE A 131 -0.49 5.79 7.73
N ILE A 132 -0.17 4.52 7.44
CA ILE A 132 0.03 4.05 6.07
C ILE A 132 -1.27 4.21 5.28
N GLY A 133 -2.40 3.70 5.75
CA GLY A 133 -3.68 3.78 5.05
C GLY A 133 -4.17 5.21 4.80
N ALA A 134 -3.97 6.12 5.75
CA ALA A 134 -4.31 7.54 5.60
C ALA A 134 -3.39 8.26 4.62
N SER A 135 -2.13 7.82 4.49
CA SER A 135 -1.15 8.41 3.59
C SER A 135 -1.22 7.86 2.15
N THR A 136 -1.44 6.55 2.02
CA THR A 136 -1.38 5.86 0.73
C THR A 136 -2.73 5.65 0.09
N GLY A 137 -3.80 5.71 0.86
CA GLY A 137 -5.12 5.24 0.44
C GLY A 137 -5.30 3.74 0.67
N ILE A 138 -6.54 3.30 0.55
CA ILE A 138 -6.98 1.97 0.97
C ILE A 138 -6.49 0.86 0.04
N ILE A 139 -6.46 1.10 -1.28
CA ILE A 139 -6.07 0.09 -2.27
C ILE A 139 -4.58 -0.23 -2.11
N GLU A 140 -3.75 0.80 -2.04
CA GLU A 140 -2.32 0.68 -1.78
C GLU A 140 -2.05 0.01 -0.45
N TRP A 141 -2.81 0.35 0.59
CA TRP A 141 -2.67 -0.27 1.89
C TRP A 141 -2.92 -1.79 1.84
N TRP A 142 -3.91 -2.26 1.08
CA TRP A 142 -4.12 -3.70 0.86
C TRP A 142 -2.93 -4.36 0.16
N ILE A 143 -2.32 -3.68 -0.80
CA ILE A 143 -1.11 -4.17 -1.48
C ILE A 143 0.07 -4.23 -0.50
N VAL A 144 0.27 -3.19 0.32
CA VAL A 144 1.28 -3.19 1.39
C VAL A 144 1.07 -4.37 2.33
N LEU A 145 -0.17 -4.57 2.80
CA LEU A 145 -0.51 -5.65 3.72
C LEU A 145 -0.24 -7.03 3.08
N PHE A 146 -0.61 -7.19 1.82
CA PHE A 146 -0.38 -8.43 1.07
C PHE A 146 1.11 -8.74 0.94
N ILE A 147 1.92 -7.78 0.48
CA ILE A 147 3.38 -7.93 0.38
C ILE A 147 3.99 -8.21 1.75
N ALA A 148 3.60 -7.46 2.77
CA ALA A 148 4.06 -7.66 4.14
C ALA A 148 3.74 -9.08 4.65
N SER A 149 2.53 -9.56 4.42
CA SER A 149 2.11 -10.91 4.82
C SER A 149 2.88 -12.02 4.10
N LEU A 150 3.16 -11.86 2.80
CA LEU A 150 3.96 -12.81 2.03
C LEU A 150 5.41 -12.89 2.54
N LEU A 151 6.03 -11.74 2.79
CA LEU A 151 7.37 -11.67 3.34
C LEU A 151 7.42 -12.25 4.77
N ALA A 152 6.46 -11.89 5.61
CA ALA A 152 6.35 -12.42 6.97
C ALA A 152 6.20 -13.94 6.97
N MET A 153 5.31 -14.48 6.13
CA MET A 153 5.11 -15.92 5.98
C MET A 153 6.39 -16.62 5.51
N GLY A 154 7.06 -16.09 4.49
CA GLY A 154 8.29 -16.67 3.94
C GLY A 154 9.43 -16.72 4.96
N ILE A 155 9.67 -15.63 5.70
CA ILE A 155 10.71 -15.59 6.73
C ILE A 155 10.35 -16.48 7.91
N THR A 156 9.09 -16.46 8.37
CA THR A 156 8.62 -17.34 9.45
C THR A 156 8.83 -18.80 9.09
N LEU A 157 8.43 -19.21 7.88
CA LEU A 157 8.57 -20.58 7.41
C LEU A 157 10.05 -21.00 7.34
N ALA A 158 10.92 -20.12 6.81
CA ALA A 158 12.36 -20.39 6.74
C ALA A 158 12.97 -20.56 8.15
N LEU A 159 12.58 -19.73 9.13
CA LEU A 159 13.07 -19.81 10.51
C LEU A 159 12.59 -21.08 11.23
N VAL A 160 11.34 -21.51 10.98
CA VAL A 160 10.78 -22.75 11.51
C VAL A 160 11.49 -23.97 10.93
N ILE A 161 11.71 -24.00 9.60
CA ILE A 161 12.47 -25.08 8.94
C ILE A 161 13.90 -25.13 9.46
N ALA A 162 14.54 -23.98 9.67
CA ALA A 162 15.87 -23.88 10.27
C ALA A 162 15.91 -24.23 11.77
N LYS A 163 14.76 -24.58 12.39
CA LYS A 163 14.58 -24.86 13.83
C LYS A 163 15.10 -23.76 14.75
N LYS A 164 15.20 -22.52 14.25
CA LYS A 164 15.68 -21.36 15.02
C LYS A 164 14.57 -20.70 15.83
N GLN A 165 13.31 -20.95 15.48
CA GLN A 165 12.11 -20.46 16.18
C GLN A 165 10.99 -21.50 16.13
N GLY A 166 10.13 -21.48 17.13
CA GLY A 166 8.90 -22.26 17.16
C GLY A 166 7.77 -21.55 16.42
N PHE A 167 6.78 -22.30 15.93
CA PHE A 167 5.56 -21.77 15.29
C PHE A 167 4.75 -20.80 16.16
N LYS A 168 5.08 -20.72 17.46
CA LYS A 168 4.39 -19.89 18.46
C LYS A 168 5.12 -18.58 18.76
N ASP A 169 6.34 -18.40 18.26
CA ASP A 169 7.13 -17.19 18.54
C ASP A 169 6.51 -15.98 17.82
N ALA A 170 6.37 -14.88 18.55
CA ALA A 170 5.82 -13.65 18.00
C ALA A 170 6.88 -12.96 17.12
N ILE A 171 6.57 -12.84 15.83
CA ILE A 171 7.41 -12.11 14.88
C ILE A 171 6.82 -10.71 14.70
N PRO A 172 7.62 -9.64 14.91
CA PRO A 172 7.14 -8.27 14.74
C PRO A 172 6.71 -8.05 13.28
N PHE A 173 5.50 -7.54 13.07
CA PHE A 173 4.92 -7.35 11.75
C PHE A 173 5.35 -6.02 11.10
N ALA A 174 5.67 -5.01 11.91
CA ALA A 174 6.10 -3.69 11.45
C ALA A 174 7.24 -3.69 10.40
N PRO A 175 8.34 -4.47 10.54
CA PRO A 175 9.39 -4.55 9.54
C PRO A 175 8.89 -4.94 8.15
N PHE A 176 7.91 -5.84 8.10
CA PHE A 176 7.30 -6.29 6.86
C PHE A 176 6.35 -5.24 6.27
N LEU A 177 5.63 -4.50 7.12
CA LEU A 177 4.84 -3.34 6.69
C LEU A 177 5.74 -2.27 6.05
N PHE A 178 6.89 -1.96 6.65
CA PHE A 178 7.87 -1.02 6.06
C PHE A 178 8.35 -1.49 4.68
N ALA A 179 8.66 -2.78 4.54
CA ALA A 179 9.04 -3.36 3.25
C ALA A 179 7.92 -3.27 2.20
N GLY A 180 6.67 -3.52 2.60
CA GLY A 180 5.50 -3.36 1.74
C GLY A 180 5.32 -1.92 1.25
N VAL A 181 5.48 -0.93 2.14
CA VAL A 181 5.42 0.49 1.76
C VAL A 181 6.54 0.87 0.80
N ALA A 182 7.76 0.39 1.05
CA ALA A 182 8.89 0.61 0.15
C ALA A 182 8.62 0.03 -1.25
N ALA A 183 8.03 -1.16 -1.34
CA ALA A 183 7.66 -1.78 -2.62
C ALA A 183 6.58 -0.98 -3.37
N VAL A 184 5.54 -0.51 -2.66
CA VAL A 184 4.49 0.32 -3.28
C VAL A 184 5.05 1.66 -3.75
N VAL A 185 5.94 2.29 -2.98
CA VAL A 185 6.60 3.53 -3.40
C VAL A 185 7.52 3.30 -4.60
N ALA A 186 8.30 2.22 -4.61
CA ALA A 186 9.12 1.86 -5.77
C ALA A 186 8.26 1.66 -7.03
N LEU A 187 7.11 0.98 -6.90
CA LEU A 187 6.16 0.81 -7.99
C LEU A 187 5.61 2.16 -8.48
N LYS A 188 5.26 3.06 -7.56
CA LYS A 188 4.83 4.42 -7.92
C LYS A 188 5.94 5.22 -8.59
N CYS A 189 7.20 5.07 -8.19
CA CYS A 189 8.33 5.73 -8.85
C CYS A 189 8.51 5.28 -10.30
N VAL A 190 8.21 4.02 -10.61
CA VAL A 190 8.29 3.49 -11.97
C VAL A 190 7.12 3.97 -12.84
N ILE A 191 5.93 4.13 -12.24
CA ILE A 191 4.68 4.46 -12.97
C ILE A 191 4.47 5.98 -13.10
N LEU A 192 4.81 6.76 -12.07
CA LEU A 192 4.60 8.21 -12.05
C LEU A 192 5.76 8.92 -12.77
N PRO A 193 5.48 9.80 -13.76
CA PRO A 193 6.51 10.69 -14.27
C PRO A 193 7.03 11.57 -13.12
N PHE A 194 8.35 11.76 -13.08
CA PHE A 194 8.93 12.81 -12.25
C PHE A 194 8.25 14.15 -12.55
N PRO A 195 7.98 14.98 -11.53
CA PRO A 195 7.44 16.31 -11.77
C PRO A 195 8.50 17.06 -12.58
N THR A 196 8.21 17.28 -13.86
CA THR A 196 8.99 18.20 -14.68
C THR A 196 8.82 19.57 -14.06
N ILE A 197 9.88 20.12 -13.50
CA ILE A 197 9.94 21.52 -13.06
C ILE A 197 9.71 22.34 -14.34
N GLN A 198 8.51 22.91 -14.47
CA GLN A 198 8.18 23.90 -15.49
C GLN A 198 8.27 25.28 -14.86
#